data_AF-A0A1Q7PC22-F1
#
_entry.id   AF-A0A1Q7PC22-F1
#
_cell.length_a   1.000
_cell.length_b   1.000
_cell.length_c   1.000
_cell.angle_alpha   90.00
_cell.angle_beta   90.00
_cell.angle_gamma   90.00
#
_symmetry.space_group_name_H-M   'P 1'
#
loop_
_entity.id
_entity.type
_entity.pdbx_description
1 polymer ?
#
loop_
_entity_poly.entity_id
_entity_poly.type
_entity_poly.pdbx_seq_one_letter_code
_entity_poly.pdbx_strand_id
1 'polypeptide(L)'
;MDHFEVFGLPRRLGIDIAELQRKFYELSRRSHPDLHQAAPPERQAEVLATSARLNAAYRALRDPIARIEYLVHLEEGRDTREGATVKPKAPPELLAEMLEIQEALQEARSSDQPGGLATEAREALVVQRERLMARYRREEVRLVGPLTEAWDRGGAAERVGVIAAFKEALAVRAYLRTVIDDLDEALGEAQEGHVSHRRH
;
A
#
# COMPACT_ATOMS: atom_id res chain seq x y z
N MET A 1 13.67 -13.13 -12.15
CA MET A 1 13.44 -13.75 -10.84
C MET A 1 12.60 -12.81 -10.02
N ASP A 2 11.37 -13.20 -9.71
CA ASP A 2 10.43 -12.44 -8.90
C ASP A 2 10.69 -12.65 -7.39
N HIS A 3 10.03 -11.87 -6.52
CA HIS A 3 10.22 -11.92 -5.07
C HIS A 3 9.79 -13.26 -4.46
N PHE A 4 8.78 -13.94 -5.01
CA PHE A 4 8.36 -15.26 -4.53
C PHE A 4 9.44 -16.29 -4.85
N GLU A 5 10.00 -16.22 -6.06
CA GLU A 5 11.10 -17.08 -6.49
C GLU A 5 12.36 -16.92 -5.61
N VAL A 6 12.65 -15.71 -5.11
CA VAL A 6 13.79 -15.46 -4.19
C VAL A 6 13.71 -16.34 -2.93
N PHE A 7 12.50 -16.63 -2.43
CA PHE A 7 12.28 -17.48 -1.26
C PHE A 7 11.84 -18.91 -1.61
N GLY A 8 11.81 -19.26 -2.90
CA GLY A 8 11.27 -20.52 -3.39
C GLY A 8 9.81 -20.73 -2.97
N LEU A 9 9.02 -19.67 -2.93
CA LEU A 9 7.60 -19.70 -2.57
C LEU A 9 6.74 -19.72 -3.84
N PRO A 10 5.58 -20.39 -3.82
CA PRO A 10 4.59 -20.20 -4.87
C PRO A 10 4.05 -18.77 -4.84
N ARG A 11 3.52 -18.27 -5.97
CA ARG A 11 2.83 -16.97 -6.06
C ARG A 11 1.47 -17.01 -5.38
N ARG A 12 1.48 -17.18 -4.05
CA ARG A 12 0.32 -17.17 -3.17
C ARG A 12 0.39 -15.96 -2.26
N LEU A 13 -0.78 -15.44 -1.93
CA LEU A 13 -0.94 -14.31 -1.03
C LEU A 13 -1.14 -14.76 0.42
N GLY A 14 -1.58 -16.00 0.67
CA GLY A 14 -1.60 -16.63 2.00
C GLY A 14 -0.25 -17.21 2.40
N ILE A 15 0.76 -16.36 2.62
CA ILE A 15 2.11 -16.77 3.07
C ILE A 15 2.20 -16.79 4.59
N ASP A 16 2.82 -17.84 5.14
CA ASP A 16 3.27 -17.89 6.54
C ASP A 16 4.44 -16.92 6.75
N ILE A 17 4.18 -15.85 7.51
CA ILE A 17 5.17 -14.80 7.81
C ILE A 17 6.35 -15.35 8.63
N ALA A 18 6.11 -16.31 9.51
CA ALA A 18 7.17 -16.91 10.33
C ALA A 18 8.11 -17.76 9.45
N GLU A 19 7.56 -18.50 8.48
CA GLU A 19 8.38 -19.22 7.50
C GLU A 19 9.17 -18.25 6.62
N LEU A 20 8.53 -17.19 6.10
CA LEU A 20 9.19 -16.15 5.31
C LEU A 20 10.36 -15.52 6.07
N GLN A 21 10.14 -15.16 7.34
CA GLN A 21 11.17 -14.57 8.19
C GLN A 21 12.33 -15.53 8.46
N ARG A 22 12.05 -16.82 8.70
CA ARG A 22 13.09 -17.84 8.85
C ARG A 22 13.95 -17.98 7.60
N LYS A 23 13.32 -18.06 6.42
CA LYS A 23 14.02 -18.14 5.13
C LYS A 23 14.86 -16.88 4.87
N PHE A 24 14.33 -15.72 5.20
CA PHE A 24 15.08 -14.45 5.13
C PHE A 24 16.36 -14.50 5.97
N TYR A 25 16.30 -14.91 7.24
CA TYR A 25 17.50 -15.00 8.07
C TYR A 25 18.50 -16.05 7.60
N GLU A 26 18.04 -17.18 7.04
CA GLU A 26 18.92 -18.17 6.43
C GLU A 26 19.66 -17.62 5.21
N LEU A 27 18.95 -16.99 4.27
CA LEU A 27 19.51 -16.44 3.05
C LEU A 27 20.41 -15.22 3.31
N SER A 28 20.02 -14.36 4.26
CA SER A 28 20.80 -13.18 4.66
C SER A 28 22.14 -13.57 5.26
N ARG A 29 22.19 -14.66 6.04
CA ARG A 29 23.47 -15.18 6.58
C ARG A 29 24.40 -15.72 5.50
N ARG A 30 23.87 -16.28 4.41
CA ARG A 30 24.69 -16.79 3.28
C ARG A 30 25.20 -15.67 2.37
N SER A 31 24.53 -14.53 2.37
CA SER A 31 24.77 -13.43 1.42
C SER A 31 25.17 -12.13 2.12
N HIS A 32 25.67 -12.23 3.37
CA HIS A 32 26.01 -11.06 4.16
C HIS A 32 27.29 -10.40 3.63
N PRO A 33 27.29 -9.09 3.30
CA PRO A 33 28.48 -8.39 2.78
C PRO A 33 29.71 -8.56 3.68
N ASP A 34 29.53 -8.63 5.00
CA ASP A 34 30.62 -8.84 5.96
C ASP A 34 31.41 -10.13 5.76
N LEU A 35 30.77 -11.19 5.24
CA LEU A 35 31.46 -12.45 4.94
C LEU A 35 32.31 -12.38 3.67
N HIS A 36 32.15 -11.32 2.89
CA HIS A 36 32.76 -11.15 1.57
C HIS A 36 33.61 -9.88 1.45
N GLN A 37 33.96 -9.20 2.56
CA GLN A 37 34.79 -7.99 2.54
C GLN A 37 36.18 -8.20 1.93
N ALA A 38 36.72 -9.42 2.02
CA ALA A 38 38.00 -9.81 1.43
C ALA A 38 37.87 -10.32 -0.03
N ALA A 39 36.66 -10.39 -0.59
CA ALA A 39 36.44 -10.86 -1.95
C ALA A 39 36.83 -9.79 -2.99
N PRO A 40 37.06 -10.14 -4.26
CA PRO A 40 37.28 -9.17 -5.33
C PRO A 40 36.10 -8.20 -5.47
N PRO A 41 36.32 -6.95 -5.96
CA PRO A 41 35.27 -5.93 -6.06
C PRO A 41 34.01 -6.38 -6.80
N GLU A 42 34.17 -7.14 -7.89
CA GLU A 42 33.06 -7.71 -8.65
C GLU A 42 32.18 -8.62 -7.78
N ARG A 43 32.83 -9.47 -6.97
CA ARG A 43 32.12 -10.38 -6.08
C ARG A 43 31.46 -9.65 -4.90
N GLN A 44 32.06 -8.57 -4.41
CA GLN A 44 31.43 -7.72 -3.40
C GLN A 44 30.17 -7.03 -3.95
N ALA A 45 30.23 -6.52 -5.18
CA ALA A 45 29.09 -5.90 -5.85
C ALA A 45 27.94 -6.91 -6.07
N GLU A 46 28.25 -8.14 -6.48
CA GLU A 46 27.26 -9.21 -6.63
C GLU A 46 26.57 -9.57 -5.31
N VAL A 47 27.34 -9.67 -4.22
CA VAL A 47 26.81 -9.96 -2.87
C VAL A 47 25.93 -8.82 -2.38
N LEU A 48 26.34 -7.58 -2.60
CA LEU A 48 25.55 -6.40 -2.25
C LEU A 48 24.22 -6.37 -3.01
N ALA A 49 24.26 -6.59 -4.33
CA ALA A 49 23.05 -6.65 -5.16
C ALA A 49 22.11 -7.79 -4.71
N THR A 50 22.67 -8.94 -4.35
CA THR A 50 21.90 -10.08 -3.83
C THR A 50 21.23 -9.75 -2.49
N SER A 51 21.96 -9.14 -1.57
CA SER A 51 21.44 -8.71 -0.27
C SER A 51 20.35 -7.64 -0.42
N ALA A 52 20.55 -6.66 -1.30
CA ALA A 52 19.54 -5.65 -1.61
C ALA A 52 18.25 -6.28 -2.15
N ARG A 53 18.37 -7.20 -3.11
CA ARG A 53 17.22 -7.93 -3.68
C ARG A 53 16.49 -8.76 -2.61
N LEU A 54 17.22 -9.44 -1.72
CA LEU A 54 16.64 -10.22 -0.65
C LEU A 54 15.85 -9.35 0.33
N ASN A 55 16.39 -8.19 0.69
CA ASN A 55 15.70 -7.21 1.55
C ASN A 55 14.44 -6.65 0.89
N ALA A 56 14.53 -6.28 -0.39
CA ALA A 56 13.39 -5.79 -1.16
C ALA A 56 12.26 -6.84 -1.22
N ALA A 57 12.62 -8.09 -1.54
CA ALA A 57 11.68 -9.20 -1.58
C ALA A 57 11.04 -9.45 -0.21
N TYR A 58 11.83 -9.42 0.87
CA TYR A 58 11.31 -9.59 2.23
C TYR A 58 10.33 -8.48 2.62
N ARG A 59 10.66 -7.21 2.35
CA ARG A 59 9.78 -6.08 2.65
C ARG A 59 8.45 -6.18 1.90
N ALA A 60 8.52 -6.40 0.59
CA ALA A 60 7.34 -6.51 -0.27
C ALA A 60 6.46 -7.70 0.12
N LEU A 61 7.07 -8.85 0.42
CA LEU A 61 6.30 -10.03 0.80
C LEU A 61 5.84 -10.01 2.26
N ARG A 62 6.45 -9.27 3.18
CA ARG A 62 6.05 -9.29 4.60
C ARG A 62 4.75 -8.52 4.84
N ASP A 63 4.58 -7.37 4.21
CA ASP A 63 3.37 -6.56 4.34
C ASP A 63 2.27 -7.07 3.40
N PRO A 64 1.05 -7.37 3.90
CA PRO A 64 -0.02 -7.92 3.07
C PRO A 64 -0.42 -7.01 1.90
N ILE A 65 -0.45 -5.69 2.10
CA ILE A 65 -0.86 -4.74 1.07
C ILE A 65 0.24 -4.59 0.03
N ALA A 66 1.50 -4.41 0.45
CA ALA A 66 2.65 -4.35 -0.44
C ALA A 66 2.80 -5.65 -1.25
N ARG A 67 2.46 -6.80 -0.67
CA ARG A 67 2.47 -8.10 -1.36
C ARG A 67 1.44 -8.13 -2.49
N ILE A 68 0.23 -7.62 -2.22
CA ILE A 68 -0.84 -7.52 -3.23
C ILE A 68 -0.43 -6.53 -4.34
N GLU A 69 0.09 -5.36 -3.99
CA GLU A 69 0.58 -4.37 -4.96
C GLU A 69 1.68 -4.98 -5.85
N TYR A 70 2.66 -5.65 -5.24
CA TYR A 70 3.72 -6.34 -5.95
C TYR A 70 3.19 -7.38 -6.93
N LEU A 71 2.22 -8.19 -6.49
CA LEU A 71 1.59 -9.20 -7.34
C LEU A 71 0.87 -8.55 -8.54
N VAL A 72 0.11 -7.48 -8.31
CA VAL A 72 -0.57 -6.75 -9.40
C VAL A 72 0.44 -6.24 -10.42
N HIS A 73 1.56 -5.65 -9.98
CA HIS A 73 2.62 -5.20 -10.88
C HIS A 73 3.22 -6.34 -11.71
N LEU A 74 3.47 -7.47 -11.07
CA LEU A 74 4.04 -8.65 -11.71
C LEU A 74 3.13 -9.18 -12.82
N GLU A 75 1.82 -9.27 -12.56
CA GLU A 75 0.83 -9.75 -13.53
C GLU A 75 0.55 -8.73 -14.65
N GLU A 76 0.72 -7.43 -14.39
CA GLU A 76 0.64 -6.38 -15.42
C GLU A 76 1.92 -6.24 -16.26
N GLY A 77 2.96 -7.05 -15.99
CA GLY A 77 4.24 -6.98 -16.68
C GLY A 77 4.99 -5.66 -16.47
N ARG A 78 4.68 -4.93 -15.39
CA ARG A 78 5.36 -3.69 -15.04
C ARG A 78 6.70 -3.99 -14.38
N ASP A 79 7.67 -3.10 -14.58
CA ASP A 79 8.98 -3.21 -13.93
C ASP A 79 8.81 -3.04 -12.41
N THR A 80 8.94 -4.13 -11.65
CA THR A 80 8.61 -4.19 -10.22
C THR A 80 9.71 -3.61 -9.32
N ARG A 81 10.49 -2.64 -9.81
CA ARG A 81 11.57 -2.02 -9.02
C ARG A 81 10.99 -1.29 -7.80
N GLU A 82 11.70 -1.34 -6.67
CA GLU A 82 11.29 -0.67 -5.42
C GLU A 82 10.90 0.79 -5.67
N GLY A 83 9.73 1.21 -5.17
CA GLY A 83 9.27 2.60 -5.21
C GLY A 83 8.24 2.94 -6.29
N ALA A 84 7.89 2.02 -7.19
CA ALA A 84 6.76 2.20 -8.10
C ALA A 84 5.44 2.00 -7.34
N THR A 85 5.00 2.98 -6.55
CA THR A 85 3.62 2.98 -6.02
C THR A 85 2.66 3.11 -7.19
N VAL A 86 1.78 2.12 -7.40
CA VAL A 86 0.59 2.36 -8.22
C VAL A 86 -0.16 3.48 -7.50
N LYS A 87 -0.35 4.62 -8.15
CA LYS A 87 -1.55 5.43 -7.88
C LYS A 87 -2.61 4.85 -8.81
N PRO A 88 -3.44 3.90 -8.37
CA PRO A 88 -4.41 3.30 -9.25
C PRO A 88 -5.34 4.45 -9.65
N LYS A 89 -5.63 4.60 -10.95
CA LYS A 89 -6.49 5.69 -11.40
C LYS A 89 -7.85 5.50 -10.72
N ALA A 90 -8.21 6.43 -9.83
CA ALA A 90 -9.46 6.36 -9.10
C ALA A 90 -10.62 6.31 -10.10
N PRO A 91 -11.61 5.43 -9.91
CA PRO A 91 -12.85 5.46 -10.67
C PRO A 91 -13.45 6.87 -10.69
N PRO A 92 -14.05 7.33 -11.81
CA PRO A 92 -14.66 8.65 -11.93
C PRO A 92 -15.63 8.98 -10.79
N GLU A 93 -16.35 7.97 -10.29
CA GLU A 93 -17.32 8.10 -9.21
C GLU A 93 -16.65 8.49 -7.88
N LEU A 94 -15.43 8.01 -7.63
CA LEU A 94 -14.66 8.41 -6.44
C LEU A 94 -14.12 9.84 -6.58
N LEU A 95 -13.74 10.24 -7.79
CA LEU A 95 -13.24 11.60 -8.04
C LEU A 95 -14.33 12.64 -7.80
N ALA A 96 -15.58 12.35 -8.18
CA ALA A 96 -16.71 13.21 -7.87
C ALA A 96 -16.96 13.33 -6.35
N GLU A 97 -17.02 12.19 -5.64
CA GLU A 97 -17.15 12.16 -4.17
C GLU A 97 -16.01 12.96 -3.50
N MET A 98 -14.79 12.94 -4.07
CA MET A 98 -13.65 13.69 -3.57
C MET A 98 -13.86 15.19 -3.66
N LEU A 99 -14.26 15.65 -4.84
CA LEU A 99 -14.45 17.07 -5.10
C LEU A 99 -15.53 17.62 -4.19
N GLU A 100 -16.64 16.89 -4.01
CA GLU A 100 -17.70 17.26 -3.08
C GLU A 100 -17.19 17.38 -1.63
N ILE A 101 -16.40 16.41 -1.16
CA ILE A 101 -15.84 16.45 0.20
C ILE A 101 -14.81 17.58 0.34
N GLN A 102 -13.97 17.79 -0.67
CA GLN A 102 -12.97 18.86 -0.66
C GLN A 102 -13.62 20.25 -0.71
N GLU A 103 -14.68 20.44 -1.48
CA GLU A 103 -15.46 21.68 -1.51
C GLU A 103 -16.11 21.96 -0.15
N ALA A 104 -16.75 20.96 0.45
CA ALA A 104 -17.33 21.09 1.79
C ALA A 104 -16.27 21.43 2.86
N LEU A 105 -15.07 20.85 2.74
CA LEU A 105 -13.92 21.19 3.58
C LEU A 105 -13.45 22.63 3.38
N GLN A 106 -13.38 23.11 2.14
CA GLN A 106 -13.00 24.50 1.84
C GLN A 106 -14.05 25.49 2.36
N GLU A 107 -15.33 25.18 2.23
CA GLU A 107 -16.42 26.01 2.75
C GLU A 107 -16.36 26.09 4.29
N ALA A 108 -16.20 24.95 4.96
CA ALA A 108 -16.00 24.91 6.40
C ALA A 108 -14.80 25.76 6.84
N ARG A 109 -13.64 25.64 6.15
CA ARG A 109 -12.43 26.44 6.39
C ARG A 109 -12.61 27.94 6.06
N SER A 110 -13.48 28.30 5.12
CA SER A 110 -13.70 29.70 4.70
C SER A 110 -14.72 30.42 5.58
N SER A 111 -15.58 29.66 6.27
CA SER A 111 -16.52 30.17 7.27
C SER A 111 -15.86 30.56 8.61
N ASP A 112 -14.53 30.53 8.67
CA ASP A 112 -13.69 30.80 9.84
C ASP A 112 -13.98 32.19 10.42
N GLN A 113 -14.89 32.20 11.40
CA GLN A 113 -15.11 33.34 12.29
C GLN A 113 -13.94 33.40 13.29
N PRO A 114 -13.70 34.56 13.94
CA PRO A 114 -12.67 34.65 14.97
C PRO A 114 -13.01 33.70 16.14
N GLY A 115 -12.48 32.47 16.10
CA GLY A 115 -12.86 31.39 17.02
C GLY A 115 -12.72 29.95 16.48
N GLY A 116 -12.52 29.75 15.17
CA GLY A 116 -12.35 28.43 14.55
C GLY A 116 -13.64 27.89 13.90
N LEU A 117 -13.62 26.61 13.48
CA LEU A 117 -14.78 25.92 12.90
C LEU A 117 -15.98 25.94 13.86
N ALA A 118 -17.16 26.27 13.34
CA ALA A 118 -18.41 26.13 14.09
C ALA A 118 -18.60 24.69 14.57
N THR A 119 -19.11 24.51 15.80
CA THR A 119 -19.30 23.18 16.42
C THR A 119 -20.04 22.20 15.52
N GLU A 120 -21.13 22.66 14.88
CA GLU A 120 -21.95 21.87 13.95
C GLU A 120 -21.16 21.40 12.73
N ALA A 121 -20.32 22.28 12.16
CA ALA A 121 -19.46 21.93 11.03
C ALA A 121 -18.38 20.92 11.45
N ARG A 122 -17.79 21.09 12.65
CA ARG A 122 -16.83 20.13 13.21
C ARG A 122 -17.46 18.75 13.41
N GLU A 123 -18.65 18.69 14.01
CA GLU A 123 -19.39 17.44 14.21
C GLU A 123 -19.70 16.74 12.89
N ALA A 124 -20.12 17.49 11.87
CA ALA A 124 -20.36 16.95 10.53
C ALA A 124 -19.09 16.33 9.92
N LEU A 125 -17.94 17.00 10.02
CA LEU A 125 -16.67 16.48 9.50
C LEU A 125 -16.23 15.20 10.24
N VAL A 126 -16.42 15.12 11.56
CA VAL A 126 -16.14 13.90 12.34
C VAL A 126 -17.00 12.73 11.85
N VAL A 127 -18.30 12.94 11.64
CA VAL A 127 -19.20 11.90 11.14
C VAL A 127 -18.79 11.42 9.74
N GLN A 128 -18.41 12.35 8.85
CA GLN A 128 -17.92 11.99 7.52
C GLN A 128 -16.62 11.18 7.60
N ARG A 129 -15.66 11.62 8.42
CA ARG A 129 -14.41 10.89 8.64
C ARG A 129 -14.65 9.46 9.13
N GLU A 130 -15.53 9.26 10.11
CA GLU A 130 -15.85 7.92 10.61
C GLU A 130 -16.48 7.02 9.54
N ARG A 131 -17.35 7.58 8.69
CA ARG A 131 -17.92 6.86 7.54
C ARG A 131 -16.82 6.43 6.55
N LEU A 132 -15.89 7.32 6.22
CA LEU A 132 -14.78 7.01 5.31
C LEU A 132 -13.81 6.01 5.91
N MET A 133 -13.47 6.14 7.20
CA MET A 133 -12.66 5.17 7.95
C MET A 133 -13.30 3.78 7.97
N ALA A 134 -14.62 3.70 8.17
CA ALA A 134 -15.34 2.43 8.09
C ALA A 134 -15.25 1.81 6.68
N ARG A 135 -15.33 2.62 5.62
CA ARG A 135 -15.14 2.15 4.23
C ARG A 135 -13.71 1.71 3.98
N TYR A 136 -12.72 2.45 4.46
CA TYR A 136 -11.30 2.10 4.35
C TYR A 136 -11.03 0.73 4.99
N ARG A 137 -11.53 0.50 6.21
CA ARG A 137 -11.42 -0.81 6.88
C ARG A 137 -12.07 -1.94 6.10
N ARG A 138 -13.22 -1.69 5.44
CA ARG A 138 -13.87 -2.71 4.59
C ARG A 138 -13.00 -3.08 3.39
N GLU A 139 -12.37 -2.10 2.73
CA GLU A 139 -11.45 -2.39 1.62
C GLU A 139 -10.20 -3.13 2.10
N GLU A 140 -9.63 -2.77 3.26
CA GLU A 140 -8.51 -3.52 3.85
C GLU A 140 -8.88 -5.00 4.07
N VAL A 141 -10.05 -5.26 4.66
CA VAL A 141 -10.56 -6.63 4.85
C VAL A 141 -10.78 -7.34 3.51
N ARG A 142 -11.34 -6.65 2.51
CA ARG A 142 -11.56 -7.20 1.17
C ARG A 142 -10.25 -7.63 0.51
N LEU A 143 -9.21 -6.79 0.59
CA LEU A 143 -7.88 -7.02 0.03
C LEU A 143 -7.19 -8.23 0.68
N VAL A 144 -7.08 -8.24 2.01
CA VAL A 144 -6.27 -9.24 2.73
C VAL A 144 -7.03 -10.53 3.05
N GLY A 145 -8.36 -10.54 2.91
CA GLY A 145 -9.20 -11.71 3.12
C GLY A 145 -9.77 -12.27 1.80
N PRO A 146 -11.02 -11.96 1.43
CA PRO A 146 -11.71 -12.61 0.31
C PRO A 146 -10.96 -12.60 -1.02
N LEU A 147 -10.32 -11.48 -1.41
CA LEU A 147 -9.59 -11.41 -2.68
C LEU A 147 -8.30 -12.22 -2.65
N THR A 148 -7.60 -12.20 -1.51
CA THR A 148 -6.42 -13.04 -1.25
C THR A 148 -6.78 -14.52 -1.35
N GLU A 149 -7.88 -14.95 -0.72
CA GLU A 149 -8.34 -16.34 -0.82
C GLU A 149 -8.76 -16.71 -2.25
N ALA A 150 -9.43 -15.80 -2.96
CA ALA A 150 -9.85 -16.01 -4.34
C ALA A 150 -8.64 -16.17 -5.28
N TRP A 151 -7.57 -15.39 -5.07
CA TRP A 151 -6.31 -15.55 -5.82
C TRP A 151 -5.67 -16.91 -5.57
N ASP A 152 -5.58 -17.31 -4.29
CA ASP A 152 -4.90 -18.53 -3.88
C ASP A 152 -5.63 -19.80 -4.33
N ARG A 153 -6.97 -19.78 -4.33
CA ARG A 153 -7.82 -20.89 -4.79
C ARG A 153 -8.09 -20.89 -6.29
N GLY A 154 -8.07 -19.72 -6.93
CA GLY A 154 -8.46 -19.53 -8.33
C GLY A 154 -7.42 -20.04 -9.34
N GLY A 155 -7.91 -20.50 -10.50
CA GLY A 155 -7.10 -20.81 -11.66
C GLY A 155 -6.72 -19.56 -12.45
N ALA A 156 -6.01 -19.75 -13.57
CA ALA A 156 -5.50 -18.65 -14.39
C ALA A 156 -6.62 -17.72 -14.91
N ALA A 157 -7.77 -18.27 -15.27
CA ALA A 157 -8.90 -17.49 -15.79
C ALA A 157 -9.56 -16.63 -14.68
N GLU A 158 -9.78 -17.20 -13.50
CA GLU A 158 -10.38 -16.49 -12.36
C GLU A 158 -9.46 -15.38 -11.86
N ARG A 159 -8.14 -15.61 -11.88
CA ARG A 159 -7.13 -14.66 -11.44
C ARG A 159 -7.16 -13.33 -12.20
N VAL A 160 -7.56 -13.32 -13.47
CA VAL A 160 -7.72 -12.07 -14.23
C VAL A 160 -8.76 -11.15 -13.58
N GLY A 161 -9.90 -11.72 -13.17
CA GLY A 161 -10.94 -10.98 -12.46
C GLY A 161 -10.50 -10.52 -11.06
N VAL A 162 -9.72 -11.35 -10.36
CA VAL A 162 -9.17 -11.02 -9.05
C VAL A 162 -8.16 -9.86 -9.15
N ILE A 163 -7.33 -9.81 -10.18
CA ILE A 163 -6.40 -8.68 -10.42
C ILE A 163 -7.18 -7.38 -10.65
N ALA A 164 -8.25 -7.41 -11.44
CA ALA A 164 -9.10 -6.23 -11.62
C ALA A 164 -9.70 -5.75 -10.29
N ALA A 165 -10.19 -6.68 -9.46
CA ALA A 165 -10.74 -6.38 -8.15
C ALA A 165 -9.68 -5.84 -7.16
N PHE A 166 -8.45 -6.38 -7.18
CA PHE A 166 -7.35 -5.83 -6.39
C PHE A 166 -7.04 -4.39 -6.77
N LYS A 167 -6.94 -4.10 -8.07
CA LYS A 167 -6.66 -2.75 -8.56
C LYS A 167 -7.73 -1.75 -8.13
N GLU A 168 -9.00 -2.13 -8.23
CA GLU A 168 -10.11 -1.32 -7.76
C GLU A 168 -10.03 -1.06 -6.25
N ALA A 169 -9.87 -2.11 -5.44
CA ALA A 169 -9.81 -1.97 -3.98
C ALA A 169 -8.59 -1.16 -3.52
N LEU A 170 -7.43 -1.33 -4.16
CA LEU A 170 -6.24 -0.50 -3.93
C LEU A 170 -6.49 0.96 -4.30
N ALA A 171 -7.21 1.23 -5.40
CA ALA A 171 -7.59 2.59 -5.81
C ALA A 171 -8.44 3.26 -4.74
N VAL A 172 -9.50 2.57 -4.31
CA VAL A 172 -10.42 3.04 -3.29
C VAL A 172 -9.68 3.28 -1.98
N ARG A 173 -8.81 2.35 -1.56
CA ARG A 173 -8.01 2.47 -0.34
C ARG A 173 -7.11 3.71 -0.36
N ALA A 174 -6.34 3.89 -1.43
CA ALA A 174 -5.42 5.02 -1.57
C ALA A 174 -6.18 6.35 -1.56
N TYR A 175 -7.32 6.39 -2.26
CA TYR A 175 -8.22 7.53 -2.28
C TYR A 175 -8.76 7.88 -0.88
N LEU A 176 -9.35 6.90 -0.19
CA LEU A 176 -9.91 7.11 1.14
C LEU A 176 -8.85 7.59 2.12
N ARG A 177 -7.62 7.07 2.05
CA ARG A 177 -6.51 7.55 2.87
C ARG A 177 -6.30 9.05 2.70
N THR A 178 -6.18 9.53 1.45
CA THR A 178 -5.95 10.96 1.17
C THR A 178 -7.06 11.84 1.74
N VAL A 179 -8.32 11.47 1.53
CA VAL A 179 -9.45 12.29 2.02
C VAL A 179 -9.55 12.27 3.55
N ILE A 180 -9.27 11.14 4.18
CA ILE A 180 -9.25 11.05 5.64
C ILE A 180 -8.12 11.90 6.21
N ASP A 181 -6.94 11.90 5.59
CA ASP A 181 -5.82 12.74 6.03
C ASP A 181 -6.18 14.25 5.89
N ASP A 182 -6.85 14.66 4.82
CA ASP A 182 -7.35 16.03 4.62
C ASP A 182 -8.41 16.43 5.68
N LEU A 183 -9.25 15.48 6.12
CA LEU A 183 -10.23 15.66 7.21
C LEU A 183 -9.54 15.77 8.58
N ASP A 184 -8.54 14.94 8.84
CA ASP A 184 -7.74 14.99 10.07
C ASP A 184 -7.03 16.35 10.20
N GLU A 185 -6.48 16.87 9.10
CA GLU A 185 -5.90 18.22 9.04
C GLU A 185 -6.95 19.29 9.36
N ALA A 186 -8.13 19.23 8.75
CA ALA A 186 -9.19 20.21 8.99
C ALA A 186 -9.73 20.18 10.43
N LEU A 187 -9.71 19.02 11.08
CA LEU A 187 -10.14 18.84 12.47
C LEU A 187 -9.07 19.24 13.50
N GLY A 188 -7.85 19.55 13.05
CA GLY A 188 -6.69 19.78 13.93
C GLY A 188 -6.18 18.49 14.59
N GLU A 189 -6.50 17.34 14.01
CA GLU A 189 -6.17 16.00 14.51
C GLU A 189 -5.09 15.31 13.66
N ALA A 190 -4.47 16.04 12.72
CA ALA A 190 -3.36 15.53 11.92
C ALA A 190 -2.22 15.02 12.81
N GLN A 191 -1.85 13.75 12.65
CA GLN A 191 -0.66 13.21 13.29
C GLN A 191 0.59 13.90 12.72
N GLU A 192 1.48 14.38 13.60
CA GLU A 192 2.82 14.87 13.24
C GLU A 192 3.58 13.77 12.48
N GLY A 193 3.54 13.79 11.14
CA GLY A 193 4.25 12.81 10.32
C GLY A 193 3.83 12.69 8.86
N HIS A 194 2.63 13.13 8.45
CA HIS A 194 2.24 13.12 7.04
C HIS A 194 2.48 14.48 6.39
N VAL A 195 3.72 14.71 5.94
CA VAL A 195 4.01 15.77 4.97
C VAL A 195 3.33 15.37 3.67
N SER A 196 2.09 15.85 3.47
CA SER A 196 1.41 15.77 2.18
C SER A 196 2.27 16.53 1.17
N HIS A 197 3.04 15.79 0.36
CA HIS A 197 3.68 16.33 -0.83
C HIS A 197 2.60 16.63 -1.87
N ARG A 198 1.78 17.65 -1.59
CA ARG A 198 0.91 18.30 -2.57
C ARG A 198 1.81 19.23 -3.40
N ARG A 199 2.44 18.69 -4.44
CA ARG A 199 3.04 19.52 -5.51
C ARG A 199 2.03 19.66 -6.64
N HIS A 200 1.76 20.93 -6.96
CA HIS A 200 1.07 21.47 -8.13
C HIS A 200 1.46 20.79 -9.44
#